data_AF-A0AAN7QVV8-F1
#
_entry.id   AF-A0AAN7QVV8-F1
#
_cell.length_a   1.000
_cell.length_b   1.000
_cell.length_c   1.000
_cell.angle_alpha   90.00
_cell.angle_beta   90.00
_cell.angle_gamma   90.00
#
_symmetry.space_group_name_H-M   'P 1'
#
loop_
_entity.id
_entity.type
_entity.pdbx_description
1 polymer ?
#
loop_
_entity_poly.entity_id
_entity_poly.type
_entity_poly.pdbx_seq_one_letter_code
_entity_poly.pdbx_strand_id
1 'polypeptide(L)'
;MLAAQDVSQRCNELGITALHIKLGAAGGNKTKTPSPGAQSSLKALAHSGMKIGRIEDLTPIQLIPPVERVVEGEGGCDFSS
;
A
#
# COMPACT_ATOMS: atom_id res chain seq x y z
N MET A 1 6.86 -1.84 7.75
CA MET A 1 6.05 -0.76 8.35
C MET A 1 6.85 0.50 8.68
N LEU A 2 8.16 0.39 8.97
CA LEU A 2 9.04 1.53 9.32
C LEU A 2 8.91 2.73 8.37
N ALA A 3 8.91 2.47 7.05
CA ALA A 3 8.77 3.53 6.05
C ALA A 3 7.49 4.38 6.19
N ALA A 4 6.35 3.79 6.60
CA ALA A 4 5.11 4.54 6.80
C ALA A 4 5.17 5.42 8.05
N GLN A 5 5.86 4.95 9.09
CA GLN A 5 6.07 5.69 10.33
C GLN A 5 7.02 6.88 10.11
N ASP A 6 8.13 6.67 9.40
CA ASP A 6 9.08 7.73 9.06
C ASP A 6 8.43 8.86 8.25
N VAL A 7 7.57 8.49 7.28
CA VAL A 7 6.80 9.46 6.50
C VAL A 7 5.80 10.20 7.39
N SER A 8 5.12 9.51 8.31
CA SER A 8 4.17 10.16 9.22
C SER A 8 4.84 11.19 10.14
N GLN A 9 6.04 10.92 10.62
CA GLN A 9 6.81 11.83 11.46
C GLN A 9 7.21 13.09 10.69
N ARG A 10 7.74 12.91 9.47
CA ARG A 10 8.07 14.03 8.57
C ARG A 10 6.83 14.85 8.19
N CYS A 11 5.69 14.20 7.95
CA CYS A 11 4.44 14.88 7.65
C CYS A 11 3.95 15.72 8.84
N ASN A 12 4.20 15.28 10.09
CA ASN A 12 3.87 16.05 11.28
C ASN A 12 4.78 17.29 11.44
N GLU A 13 6.08 17.17 11.14
CA GLU A 13 7.02 18.31 11.11
C GLU A 13 6.61 19.39 10.09
N LEU A 14 6.02 18.96 8.97
CA LEU A 14 5.51 19.84 7.91
C LEU A 14 4.09 20.36 8.18
N GLY A 15 3.43 19.91 9.25
CA GLY A 15 2.06 20.31 9.61
C GLY A 15 0.97 19.75 8.68
N ILE A 16 1.23 18.64 7.98
CA ILE A 16 0.24 17.97 7.13
C ILE A 16 -0.71 17.15 8.00
N THR A 17 -1.99 17.49 7.98
CA THR A 17 -3.01 16.89 8.87
C THR A 17 -3.89 15.84 8.19
N ALA A 18 -3.99 15.87 6.86
CA ALA A 18 -4.83 14.95 6.09
C ALA A 18 -4.16 14.52 4.78
N LEU A 19 -4.33 13.25 4.41
CA LEU A 19 -3.76 12.64 3.21
C LEU A 19 -4.83 11.90 2.40
N HIS A 20 -4.76 12.00 1.07
CA HIS A 20 -5.50 11.15 0.14
C HIS A 20 -4.57 10.06 -0.38
N ILE A 21 -5.02 8.81 -0.32
CA ILE A 21 -4.17 7.66 -0.57
C ILE A 21 -4.59 7.00 -1.88
N LYS A 22 -3.64 6.93 -2.80
CA LYS A 22 -3.80 6.22 -4.07
C LYS A 22 -3.09 4.89 -3.96
N LEU A 23 -3.86 3.82 -4.06
CA LEU A 23 -3.38 2.46 -3.99
C LEU A 23 -3.21 1.91 -5.40
N GLY A 24 -2.09 1.26 -5.67
CA GLY A 24 -1.87 0.52 -6.89
C GLY A 24 -1.29 -0.85 -6.58
N ALA A 25 -1.92 -1.90 -7.10
CA ALA A 25 -1.29 -3.21 -7.23
C ALA A 25 -0.63 -3.33 -8.62
N ALA A 26 0.31 -4.26 -8.74
CA ALA A 26 0.83 -4.65 -10.05
C ALA A 26 -0.33 -5.27 -10.85
N GLY A 27 -0.95 -4.48 -11.75
CA GLY A 27 -1.96 -5.01 -12.65
C GLY A 27 -1.35 -5.97 -13.68
N GLY A 28 -2.21 -6.66 -14.43
CA GLY A 28 -1.82 -7.79 -15.28
C GLY A 28 -2.49 -9.10 -14.82
N ASN A 29 -1.80 -10.23 -15.01
CA ASN A 29 -2.26 -11.57 -14.61
C ASN A 29 -2.08 -11.85 -13.10
N LYS A 30 -1.77 -10.83 -12.29
CA LYS A 30 -1.58 -10.95 -10.84
C LYS A 30 -2.82 -10.48 -10.09
N THR A 31 -3.01 -11.00 -8.89
CA THR A 31 -4.19 -10.82 -8.05
C THR A 31 -4.56 -9.34 -7.90
N LYS A 32 -5.83 -9.00 -8.15
CA LYS A 32 -6.42 -7.66 -7.90
C LYS A 32 -6.52 -7.32 -6.41
N THR A 33 -6.18 -8.27 -5.54
CA THR A 33 -6.18 -8.07 -4.10
C THR A 33 -5.04 -7.11 -3.75
N PRO A 34 -5.33 -6.01 -3.03
CA PRO A 34 -4.29 -5.10 -2.60
C PRO A 34 -3.25 -5.85 -1.76
N SER A 35 -1.97 -5.54 -1.98
CA SER A 35 -0.89 -6.25 -1.31
C SER A 35 -1.01 -6.14 0.23
N PRO A 36 -0.63 -7.18 0.99
CA PRO A 36 -0.62 -7.12 2.45
C PRO A 36 0.16 -5.92 3.00
N GLY A 37 1.24 -5.52 2.30
CA GLY A 37 2.05 -4.35 2.62
C GLY A 37 1.31 -3.01 2.47
N ALA A 38 0.36 -2.92 1.55
CA ALA A 38 -0.48 -1.73 1.40
C ALA A 38 -1.47 -1.58 2.55
N GLN A 39 -2.17 -2.67 2.89
CA GLN A 39 -3.09 -2.70 4.04
C GLN A 39 -2.34 -2.41 5.35
N SER A 40 -1.14 -2.94 5.49
CA SER A 40 -0.24 -2.70 6.63
C SER A 40 0.14 -1.23 6.76
N SER A 41 0.55 -0.58 5.66
CA SER A 41 0.93 0.84 5.66
C SER A 41 -0.25 1.76 5.99
N LEU A 42 -1.44 1.46 5.47
CA LEU A 42 -2.67 2.19 5.79
C LEU A 42 -2.99 2.17 7.30
N LYS A 43 -2.88 0.99 7.91
CA LYS A 43 -3.08 0.83 9.36
C LYS A 43 -2.06 1.61 10.16
N ALA A 44 -0.79 1.59 9.75
CA ALA A 44 0.26 2.34 10.44
C ALA A 44 0.01 3.86 10.39
N LEU A 45 -0.42 4.40 9.24
CA LEU A 45 -0.76 5.82 9.09
C LEU A 45 -2.00 6.24 9.88
N ALA A 46 -3.00 5.37 9.97
CA ALA A 46 -4.18 5.62 10.81
C ALA A 46 -3.79 5.66 12.31
N HIS A 47 -2.88 4.79 12.74
CA HIS A 47 -2.37 4.77 14.12
C HIS A 47 -1.49 5.98 14.45
N SER A 48 -0.75 6.53 13.49
CA SER A 48 0.08 7.72 13.69
C SER A 48 -0.74 9.03 13.78
N GLY A 49 -2.08 8.95 13.76
CA GLY A 49 -2.97 10.11 13.93
C GLY A 49 -3.19 10.95 12.67
N MET A 50 -2.78 10.46 11.49
CA MET A 50 -3.03 11.13 10.21
C MET A 50 -4.46 10.91 9.75
N LYS A 51 -5.15 11.97 9.32
CA LYS A 51 -6.52 11.84 8.79
C LYS A 51 -6.47 11.30 7.35
N ILE A 52 -7.02 10.12 7.14
CA ILE A 52 -7.16 9.54 5.81
C ILE A 52 -8.47 10.06 5.21
N GLY A 53 -8.37 10.78 4.09
CA GLY A 53 -9.52 11.23 3.33
C GLY A 53 -9.98 10.15 2.34
N ARG A 54 -9.89 10.43 1.04
CA ARG A 54 -10.27 9.46 0.01
C ARG A 54 -9.16 8.42 -0.23
N ILE A 55 -9.58 7.16 -0.35
CA ILE A 55 -8.74 6.06 -0.84
C ILE A 55 -9.20 5.71 -2.25
N GLU A 56 -8.29 5.80 -3.22
CA GLU A 56 -8.56 5.48 -4.62
C GLU A 56 -7.73 4.27 -5.05
N ASP A 57 -8.37 3.26 -5.64
CA ASP A 57 -7.68 2.13 -6.24
C ASP A 57 -7.42 2.41 -7.72
N LEU A 58 -6.14 2.38 -8.09
CA LEU A 58 -5.65 2.63 -9.45
C LEU A 58 -5.13 1.35 -10.10
N THR A 59 -5.62 0.17 -9.69
CA THR A 59 -5.21 -1.07 -10.35
C THR A 59 -5.60 -1.03 -11.83
N PRO A 60 -4.63 -1.17 -12.76
CA PRO A 60 -4.96 -1.03 -14.17
C PRO A 60 -5.83 -2.21 -14.61
N ILE A 61 -7.00 -1.88 -15.17
CA ILE A 61 -7.95 -2.85 -15.71
C ILE A 61 -7.44 -3.31 -17.07
N GLN A 62 -7.08 -4.58 -17.17
CA GLN A 62 -6.65 -5.21 -18.42
C GLN A 62 -7.87 -5.64 -19.25
N LEU A 63 -7.99 -5.16 -20.48
CA LEU A 63 -8.98 -5.64 -21.48
C LEU A 63 -8.44 -6.83 -22.32
N ILE A 64 -7.25 -7.34 -22.02
CA ILE A 64 -6.51 -8.32 -22.84
C ILE A 64 -6.41 -9.67 -22.10
N PRO A 65 -6.72 -10.80 -22.75
CA PRO A 65 -6.67 -12.13 -22.12
C PRO A 65 -5.23 -12.56 -21.75
N PRO A 66 -5.07 -13.41 -20.72
CA PRO A 66 -3.80 -13.61 -20.04
C PRO A 66 -2.83 -14.49 -20.83
N VAL A 67 -1.56 -14.06 -20.90
CA VAL A 67 -0.41 -14.96 -21.08
C VAL A 67 0.14 -15.29 -19.70
N GLU A 68 0.07 -16.57 -19.35
CA GLU A 68 0.48 -17.10 -18.06
C GLU A 68 1.97 -16.83 -17.82
N ARG A 69 2.29 -16.01 -16.82
CA ARG A 69 3.63 -15.93 -16.25
C ARG A 69 3.54 -16.07 -14.73
N VAL A 70 4.27 -17.07 -14.28
CA VAL A 70 4.34 -17.66 -12.94
C VAL A 70 4.62 -16.62 -11.86
N VAL A 71 3.96 -16.85 -10.72
CA VAL A 71 4.09 -16.16 -9.44
C VAL A 71 5.41 -16.53 -8.78
N GLU A 72 6.26 -15.53 -8.48
CA GLU A 72 7.28 -15.58 -7.43
C GLU A 72 7.46 -14.15 -6.89
N GLY A 73 7.54 -13.84 -5.60
CA GLY A 73 7.41 -14.62 -4.39
C GLY A 73 7.13 -13.65 -3.22
N GLU A 74 6.32 -14.06 -2.26
CA GLU A 74 6.12 -13.33 -1.01
C GLU A 74 7.33 -13.59 -0.11
N GLY A 75 8.30 -12.68 -0.13
CA GLY A 75 9.38 -12.65 0.86
C GLY A 75 8.87 -12.06 2.16
N GLY A 76 8.49 -12.94 3.10
CA GLY A 76 8.20 -12.58 4.48
C GLY A 76 9.39 -11.87 5.11
N CYS A 77 9.13 -10.81 5.86
CA CYS A 77 10.07 -10.30 6.84
C CYS A 77 9.65 -10.87 8.19
N ASP A 78 10.39 -11.89 8.61
CA ASP A 78 10.27 -12.58 9.89
C ASP A 78 10.27 -11.57 11.05
N PHE A 79 9.19 -11.58 11.81
CA PHE A 79 9.13 -10.96 13.14
C PHE A 79 9.80 -11.93 14.12
N SER A 80 11.05 -11.67 14.47
CA SER A 80 11.64 -12.20 15.70
C SER A 80 11.43 -11.17 16.81
N SER A 81 10.82 -11.67 17.90
CA SER A 81 10.59 -11.17 19.26
C SER A 81 11.03 -9.77 19.67
#